data_AF-A0A8B7C3T4-F1
#
_entry.id   AF-A0A8B7C3T4-F1
#
_cell.length_a   1.000
_cell.length_b   1.000
_cell.length_c   1.000
_cell.angle_alpha   90.00
_cell.angle_beta   90.00
_cell.angle_gamma   90.00
#
_symmetry.space_group_name_H-M   'P 1'
#
loop_
_entity.id
_entity.type
_entity.pdbx_description
1 polymer ?
#
loop_
_entity_poly.entity_id
_entity_poly.type
_entity_poly.pdbx_seq_one_letter_code
_entity_poly.pdbx_strand_id
1 'polypeptide(L)'
;MDGGDVDGGVGGGGGIEKDEEAEERTELLRDRFRLSVISIANAEAKKLDMEASEPVVACVADLAFKYTEQLARDVELFAQHAGRKSVNMEDIILSAHRNKHLTGLLRSFSQELKGKGPQTERKRKKSSKKEDKAIPS
;
A
#
# COMPACT_ATOMS: atom_id res chain seq x y z
N MET A 1 -36.16 -53.71 15.36
CA MET A 1 -36.27 -52.26 15.61
C MET A 1 -34.83 -51.79 15.74
N ASP A 2 -34.25 -51.47 14.59
CA ASP A 2 -32.83 -51.14 14.46
C ASP A 2 -32.64 -49.65 14.74
N GLY A 3 -31.57 -49.34 15.46
CA GLY A 3 -31.27 -48.03 16.00
C GLY A 3 -30.94 -46.99 14.93
N GLY A 4 -31.30 -45.74 15.23
CA GLY A 4 -30.80 -44.58 14.51
C GLY A 4 -30.02 -43.71 15.48
N ASP A 5 -28.70 -43.89 15.52
CA ASP A 5 -27.76 -42.96 16.14
C ASP A 5 -27.75 -41.66 15.31
N VAL A 6 -28.06 -40.54 15.95
CA VAL A 6 -27.90 -39.20 15.38
C VAL A 6 -26.49 -38.73 15.73
N ASP A 7 -25.56 -38.89 14.77
CA ASP A 7 -24.23 -38.30 14.84
C ASP A 7 -24.33 -36.79 14.61
N GLY A 8 -24.29 -36.03 15.71
CA GLY A 8 -24.24 -34.57 15.71
C GLY A 8 -22.78 -34.10 15.67
N GLY A 9 -22.21 -33.99 14.48
CA GLY A 9 -20.87 -33.42 14.28
C GLY A 9 -20.82 -31.93 14.63
N VAL A 10 -20.15 -31.58 15.73
CA VAL A 10 -19.75 -30.21 16.07
C VAL A 10 -18.44 -29.88 15.37
N GLY A 11 -18.51 -29.29 14.18
CA GLY A 11 -17.37 -28.75 13.44
C GLY A 11 -17.39 -27.22 13.45
N GLY A 12 -17.03 -26.60 14.58
CA GLY A 12 -17.09 -25.14 14.77
C GLY A 12 -15.82 -24.45 15.29
N GLY A 13 -14.67 -25.15 15.34
CA GLY A 13 -13.43 -24.62 15.95
C GLY A 13 -12.61 -23.68 15.04
N GLY A 14 -12.50 -23.99 13.74
CA GLY A 14 -11.54 -23.33 12.86
C GLY A 14 -11.90 -21.92 12.35
N GLY A 15 -13.05 -21.37 12.75
CA GLY A 15 -13.44 -19.98 12.44
C GLY A 15 -13.00 -19.01 13.52
N ILE A 16 -13.17 -19.39 14.79
CA ILE A 16 -12.85 -18.55 15.95
C ILE A 16 -11.33 -18.34 16.05
N GLU A 17 -10.55 -19.41 15.90
CA GLU A 17 -9.07 -19.34 15.97
C GLU A 17 -8.47 -18.43 14.89
N LYS A 18 -9.08 -18.38 13.70
CA LYS A 18 -8.60 -17.52 12.59
C LYS A 18 -8.91 -16.05 12.83
N ASP A 19 -10.05 -15.77 13.44
CA ASP A 19 -10.46 -14.41 13.78
C ASP A 19 -9.56 -13.86 14.91
N GLU A 20 -9.24 -14.69 15.91
CA GLU A 20 -8.28 -14.35 16.98
C GLU A 20 -6.87 -14.07 16.42
N GLU A 21 -6.32 -14.92 15.56
CA GLU A 21 -5.02 -14.66 14.91
C GLU A 21 -5.01 -13.37 14.09
N ALA A 22 -6.13 -13.05 13.42
CA ALA A 22 -6.26 -11.83 12.66
C ALA A 22 -6.28 -10.60 13.57
N GLU A 23 -7.01 -10.67 14.68
CA GLU A 23 -7.06 -9.62 15.70
C GLU A 23 -5.68 -9.39 16.31
N GLU A 24 -4.98 -10.42 16.76
CA GLU A 24 -3.61 -10.31 17.30
C GLU A 24 -2.65 -9.66 16.29
N ARG A 25 -2.75 -10.05 15.02
CA ARG A 25 -1.95 -9.45 13.94
C ARG A 25 -2.27 -7.97 13.75
N THR A 26 -3.54 -7.59 13.85
CA THR A 26 -3.94 -6.17 13.76
C THR A 26 -3.44 -5.36 14.95
N GLU A 27 -3.48 -5.91 16.15
CA GLU A 27 -2.94 -5.26 17.36
C GLU A 27 -1.43 -5.04 17.24
N LEU A 28 -0.70 -6.07 16.83
CA LEU A 28 0.75 -5.96 16.59
C LEU A 28 1.07 -4.89 15.54
N LEU A 29 0.31 -4.83 14.44
CA LEU A 29 0.49 -3.81 13.41
C LEU A 29 0.21 -2.41 13.95
N ARG A 30 -0.84 -2.25 14.76
CA ARG A 30 -1.22 -0.98 15.38
C ARG A 30 -0.15 -0.49 16.36
N ASP A 31 0.44 -1.36 17.16
CA ASP A 31 1.53 -0.99 18.08
C ASP A 31 2.77 -0.53 17.30
N ARG A 32 3.19 -1.28 16.28
CA ARG A 32 4.32 -0.89 15.41
C ARG A 32 4.08 0.43 14.69
N PHE A 33 2.84 0.65 14.24
CA PHE A 33 2.43 1.91 13.63
C PHE A 33 2.54 3.07 14.64
N ARG A 34 2.05 2.87 15.88
CA ARG A 34 2.13 3.86 16.96
C ARG A 34 3.57 4.26 17.27
N LEU A 35 4.49 3.30 17.38
CA LEU A 35 5.92 3.58 17.60
C LEU A 35 6.52 4.44 16.48
N SER A 36 6.12 4.18 15.23
CA SER A 36 6.57 4.97 14.08
C SER A 36 6.05 6.41 14.14
N VAL A 37 4.79 6.61 14.51
CA VAL A 37 4.20 7.94 14.68
C VAL A 37 4.86 8.71 15.82
N ILE A 38 5.13 8.06 16.95
CA ILE A 38 5.86 8.66 18.09
C ILE A 38 7.24 9.14 17.62
N SER A 39 7.97 8.30 16.89
CA SER A 39 9.31 8.65 16.36
C SER A 39 9.25 9.88 15.45
N ILE A 40 8.30 9.94 14.53
CA ILE A 40 8.11 11.08 13.62
C ILE A 40 7.72 12.35 14.38
N ALA A 41 6.75 12.25 15.30
CA ALA A 41 6.27 13.38 16.08
C ALA A 41 7.38 13.99 16.95
N ASN A 42 8.15 13.15 17.64
CA ASN A 42 9.26 13.61 18.48
C ASN A 42 10.41 14.20 17.66
N ALA A 43 10.70 13.61 16.49
CA ALA A 43 11.70 14.16 15.58
C ALA A 43 11.30 15.55 15.07
N GLU A 44 10.01 15.77 14.79
CA GLU A 44 9.52 17.07 14.35
C GLU A 44 9.47 18.09 15.48
N ALA A 45 8.98 17.71 16.66
CA ALA A 45 8.96 18.57 17.85
C ALA A 45 10.37 19.06 18.22
N LYS A 46 11.36 18.16 18.15
CA LYS A 46 12.78 18.49 18.38
C LYS A 46 13.32 19.52 17.38
N LYS A 47 12.92 19.49 16.10
CA LYS A 47 13.33 20.50 15.11
C LYS A 47 12.78 21.89 15.42
N LEU A 48 11.63 21.93 16.08
CA LEU A 48 10.95 23.16 16.49
C LEU A 48 11.34 23.63 17.89
N ASP A 49 12.26 22.92 18.57
CA ASP A 49 12.62 23.14 19.98
C ASP A 49 11.40 23.08 20.91
N MET A 50 10.52 22.11 20.65
CA MET A 50 9.28 21.86 21.40
C MET A 50 9.20 20.40 21.86
N GLU A 51 8.31 20.14 22.84
CA GLU A 51 7.95 18.79 23.26
C GLU A 51 6.54 18.42 22.77
N ALA A 52 6.37 17.19 22.27
CA ALA A 52 5.07 16.68 21.83
C ALA A 52 4.32 16.08 23.02
N SER A 53 3.11 16.58 23.28
CA SER A 53 2.23 16.02 24.33
C SER A 53 1.86 14.57 24.03
N GLU A 54 2.05 13.67 25.01
CA GLU A 54 1.74 12.23 24.86
C GLU A 54 0.30 11.94 24.41
N PRO A 55 -0.76 12.54 25.01
CA PRO A 55 -2.13 12.39 24.50
C PRO A 55 -2.30 12.81 23.04
N VAL A 56 -1.64 13.89 22.61
CA VAL A 56 -1.73 14.38 21.22
C VAL A 56 -1.09 13.37 20.28
N VAL A 57 0.09 12.84 20.62
CA VAL A 57 0.77 11.83 19.80
C VAL A 57 -0.06 10.55 19.70
N ALA A 58 -0.69 10.11 20.80
CA ALA A 58 -1.60 8.96 20.80
C ALA A 58 -2.81 9.20 19.87
N CYS A 59 -3.45 10.37 19.95
CA CYS A 59 -4.55 10.73 19.06
C CYS A 59 -4.13 10.79 17.58
N VAL A 60 -2.94 11.33 17.28
CA VAL A 60 -2.39 11.36 15.92
C VAL A 60 -2.14 9.95 15.40
N ALA A 61 -1.62 9.04 16.24
CA ALA A 61 -1.40 7.66 15.86
C ALA A 61 -2.72 6.95 15.50
N ASP A 62 -3.75 7.10 16.31
CA ASP A 62 -5.07 6.53 16.04
C ASP A 62 -5.72 7.11 14.78
N LEU A 63 -5.62 8.43 14.59
CA LEU A 63 -6.17 9.09 13.41
C LEU A 63 -5.43 8.65 12.13
N ALA A 64 -4.10 8.59 12.17
CA ALA A 64 -3.30 8.15 11.04
C ALA A 64 -3.54 6.67 10.70
N PHE A 65 -3.72 5.80 11.70
CA PHE A 65 -4.07 4.40 11.48
C PHE A 65 -5.44 4.27 10.79
N LYS A 66 -6.48 4.93 11.30
CA LYS A 66 -7.81 4.97 10.66
C LYS A 66 -7.75 5.55 9.25
N TYR A 67 -6.95 6.58 9.04
CA TYR A 67 -6.74 7.17 7.72
C TYR A 67 -6.11 6.19 6.73
N THR A 68 -5.18 5.34 7.17
CA THR A 68 -4.55 4.34 6.29
C THR A 68 -5.55 3.33 5.74
N GLU A 69 -6.57 2.97 6.52
CA GLU A 69 -7.65 2.08 6.09
C GLU A 69 -8.47 2.70 4.96
N GLN A 70 -8.84 3.98 5.10
CA GLN A 70 -9.56 4.69 4.05
C GLN A 70 -8.69 4.90 2.82
N LEU A 71 -7.42 5.28 3.01
CA LEU A 71 -6.46 5.44 1.92
C LEU A 71 -6.30 4.14 1.13
N ALA A 72 -6.21 2.99 1.80
CA ALA A 72 -6.09 1.68 1.15
C ALA A 72 -7.31 1.37 0.25
N ARG A 73 -8.53 1.61 0.74
CA ARG A 73 -9.76 1.45 -0.05
C ARG A 73 -9.77 2.37 -1.26
N ASP A 74 -9.43 3.64 -1.08
CA ASP A 74 -9.46 4.63 -2.15
C ASP A 74 -8.47 4.26 -3.27
N VAL A 75 -7.22 3.91 -2.93
CA VAL A 75 -6.20 3.57 -3.94
C VAL A 75 -6.48 2.26 -4.65
N GLU A 76 -7.11 1.29 -3.97
CA GLU A 76 -7.62 0.08 -4.59
C GLU A 76 -8.69 0.41 -5.63
N LEU A 77 -9.70 1.20 -5.26
CA LEU A 77 -10.77 1.61 -6.16
C LEU A 77 -10.25 2.40 -7.37
N PHE A 78 -9.25 3.26 -7.18
CA PHE A 78 -8.62 3.98 -8.30
C PHE A 78 -7.92 3.05 -9.28
N ALA A 79 -7.19 2.06 -8.77
CA ALA A 79 -6.55 1.05 -9.62
C ALA A 79 -7.59 0.23 -10.38
N GLN A 80 -8.65 -0.23 -9.71
CA GLN A 80 -9.75 -0.99 -10.30
C GLN A 80 -10.51 -0.19 -11.36
N HIS A 81 -10.80 1.09 -11.10
CA HIS A 81 -11.46 1.99 -12.06
C HIS A 81 -10.63 2.14 -13.35
N ALA A 82 -9.29 2.10 -13.23
CA ALA A 82 -8.38 2.10 -14.37
C ALA A 82 -8.13 0.71 -14.98
N GLY A 83 -8.88 -0.32 -14.59
CA GLY A 83 -8.76 -1.70 -15.08
C GLY A 83 -7.48 -2.42 -14.63
N ARG A 84 -6.84 -1.98 -13.54
CA ARG A 84 -5.59 -2.54 -13.03
C ARG A 84 -5.82 -3.31 -11.72
N LYS A 85 -4.97 -4.31 -11.48
CA LYS A 85 -4.91 -5.08 -10.21
C LYS A 85 -3.79 -4.62 -9.28
N SER A 86 -2.98 -3.65 -9.72
CA SER A 86 -1.83 -3.14 -8.99
C SER A 86 -1.87 -1.62 -8.97
N VAL A 87 -1.70 -1.07 -7.77
CA VAL A 87 -1.66 0.37 -7.48
C VAL A 87 -0.37 0.97 -8.03
N ASN A 88 -0.46 2.16 -8.61
CA ASN A 88 0.69 2.93 -9.11
C ASN A 88 0.73 4.35 -8.54
N MET A 89 1.71 5.15 -8.95
CA MET A 89 1.89 6.51 -8.44
C MET A 89 0.71 7.45 -8.77
N GLU A 90 0.00 7.25 -9.88
CA GLU A 90 -1.15 8.11 -10.22
C GLU A 90 -2.32 7.88 -9.26
N ASP A 91 -2.52 6.66 -8.75
CA ASP A 91 -3.53 6.36 -7.73
C ASP A 91 -3.21 7.09 -6.40
N ILE A 92 -1.93 7.10 -6.01
CA ILE A 92 -1.45 7.82 -4.82
C ILE A 92 -1.60 9.34 -4.99
N ILE A 93 -1.29 9.87 -6.18
CA ILE A 93 -1.44 11.30 -6.47
C ILE A 93 -2.94 11.68 -6.46
N LEU A 94 -3.81 10.81 -6.98
CA LEU A 94 -5.25 11.04 -7.01
C LEU A 94 -5.87 11.07 -5.60
N SER A 95 -5.38 10.26 -4.65
CA SER A 95 -5.89 10.31 -3.27
C SER A 95 -5.68 11.69 -2.61
N ALA A 96 -4.66 12.45 -3.04
CA ALA A 96 -4.37 13.79 -2.56
C ALA A 96 -5.12 14.92 -3.28
N HIS A 97 -6.06 14.63 -4.19
CA HIS A 97 -6.70 15.64 -5.08
C HIS A 97 -7.38 16.81 -4.35
N ARG A 98 -7.81 16.61 -3.09
CA ARG A 98 -8.44 17.65 -2.26
C ARG A 98 -7.45 18.73 -1.80
N ASN A 99 -6.15 18.43 -1.84
CA ASN A 99 -5.08 19.35 -1.47
C ASN A 99 -4.11 19.53 -2.65
N LYS A 100 -4.28 20.64 -3.38
CA LYS A 100 -3.47 20.96 -4.57
C LYS A 100 -1.97 21.04 -4.27
N HIS A 101 -1.60 21.58 -3.11
CA HIS A 101 -0.20 21.67 -2.69
C HIS A 101 0.39 20.27 -2.47
N LEU A 102 -0.31 19.40 -1.74
CA LEU A 102 0.11 18.02 -1.52
C LEU A 102 0.18 17.23 -2.84
N THR A 103 -0.79 17.40 -3.74
CA THR A 103 -0.77 16.80 -5.08
C THR A 103 0.50 17.21 -5.84
N GLY A 104 0.88 18.50 -5.78
CA GLY A 104 2.10 19.01 -6.41
C GLY A 104 3.39 18.40 -5.83
N LEU A 105 3.47 18.27 -4.50
CA LEU A 105 4.59 17.62 -3.82
C LEU A 105 4.73 16.14 -4.25
N LEU A 106 3.63 15.39 -4.27
CA LEU A 106 3.63 13.98 -4.67
C LEU A 106 4.02 13.80 -6.15
N ARG A 107 3.58 14.70 -7.04
CA ARG A 107 4.01 14.69 -8.45
C ARG A 107 5.52 14.93 -8.57
N SER A 108 6.05 15.90 -7.85
CA SER A 108 7.49 16.22 -7.85
C SER A 108 8.31 15.03 -7.35
N PHE A 109 7.87 14.42 -6.24
CA PHE A 109 8.50 13.21 -5.68
C PHE A 109 8.46 12.03 -6.67
N SER A 110 7.34 11.82 -7.37
CA SER A 110 7.22 10.78 -8.41
C SER A 110 8.23 10.97 -9.55
N GLN A 111 8.50 12.21 -9.96
CA GLN A 111 9.48 12.51 -11.00
C GLN A 111 10.91 12.24 -10.51
N GLU A 112 11.22 12.59 -9.27
CA GLU A 112 12.53 12.33 -8.66
C GLU A 112 12.83 10.83 -8.59
N LEU A 113 11.85 10.00 -8.21
CA LEU A 113 12.00 8.55 -8.18
C LEU A 113 12.27 7.95 -9.57
N LYS A 114 11.63 8.49 -10.61
CA LYS A 114 11.87 8.07 -12.01
C LYS A 114 13.26 8.46 -12.50
N GLY A 115 13.82 9.57 -12.01
CA GLY A 115 15.17 10.03 -12.33
C GLY A 115 16.29 9.22 -11.66
N LYS A 116 15.99 8.50 -10.57
CA LYS A 116 16.95 7.68 -9.82
C LYS A 116 16.88 6.17 -10.10
N GLY A 117 15.97 5.73 -10.98
CA GLY A 117 15.89 4.32 -11.38
C GLY A 117 17.06 3.89 -12.27
N PRO A 118 17.48 2.61 -12.27
CA PRO A 118 18.47 2.12 -13.21
C PRO A 118 17.99 2.42 -14.62
N GLN A 119 18.81 3.12 -15.37
CA GLN A 119 18.57 3.49 -16.75
C GLN A 119 18.40 2.19 -17.55
N THR A 120 17.17 1.72 -17.73
CA THR A 120 16.88 0.61 -18.63
C THR A 120 17.12 1.14 -20.04
N GLU A 121 18.34 0.91 -20.54
CA GLU A 121 18.73 1.21 -21.90
C GLU A 121 17.65 0.71 -22.84
N ARG A 122 16.93 1.67 -23.44
CA ARG A 122 16.12 1.46 -24.63
C ARG A 122 17.05 1.00 -25.76
N LYS A 123 17.32 -0.29 -25.85
CA LYS A 123 17.81 -0.95 -27.06
C LYS A 123 16.82 -2.02 -27.51
N ARG A 124 15.63 -1.58 -27.93
CA ARG A 124 14.89 -2.28 -28.99
C ARG A 124 15.10 -1.53 -30.29
N LYS A 125 16.19 -1.86 -30.99
CA LYS A 125 16.37 -1.48 -32.40
C LYS A 125 15.35 -2.29 -33.22
N LYS A 126 14.32 -1.60 -33.70
CA LYS A 126 13.34 -2.13 -34.64
C LYS A 126 13.93 -2.07 -36.06
N SER A 127 14.00 -3.25 -36.69
CA SER A 127 13.97 -3.58 -38.13
C SER A 127 14.92 -2.89 -39.12
N SER A 128 15.69 -3.72 -39.82
CA SER A 128 15.79 -3.66 -41.29
C SER A 128 16.04 -5.06 -41.84
N LYS A 129 14.95 -5.78 -42.14
CA LYS A 129 14.93 -6.98 -42.99
C LYS A 129 15.02 -6.49 -44.43
N LYS A 130 16.09 -6.87 -45.15
CA LYS A 130 16.13 -6.79 -46.61
C LYS A 130 16.71 -8.10 -47.13
N GLU A 131 15.80 -9.01 -47.47
CA GLU A 131 16.08 -10.08 -48.43
C GLU A 131 16.27 -9.41 -49.80
N ASP A 132 17.33 -9.75 -50.52
CA ASP A 132 17.19 -9.95 -51.96
C ASP A 132 18.14 -11.05 -52.45
N LYS A 133 17.59 -11.87 -53.35
CA LYS A 133 18.18 -13.03 -54.00
C LYS A 133 19.29 -12.61 -54.98
N ALA A 134 20.34 -13.44 -55.10
CA ALA A 134 20.74 -14.10 -56.37
C ALA A 134 22.19 -14.65 -56.30
N ILE A 135 22.31 -15.95 -56.56
CA ILE A 135 23.51 -16.66 -57.05
C ILE A 135 23.67 -16.27 -58.54
N PRO A 136 24.86 -15.95 -59.09
CA PRO A 136 25.84 -16.93 -59.60
C PRO A 136 27.32 -16.46 -59.48
N SER A 137 28.40 -17.20 -59.70
CA SER A 137 28.74 -18.52 -60.29
C SER A 137 29.91 -19.11 -59.49
#